data_AF-A0A258UA81-F1
#
_entry.id   AF-A0A258UA81-F1
#
_cell.length_a   1.000
_cell.length_b   1.000
_cell.length_c   1.000
_cell.angle_alpha   90.00
_cell.angle_beta   90.00
_cell.angle_gamma   90.00
#
_symmetry.space_group_name_H-M   'P 1'
#
loop_
_entity.id
_entity.type
_entity.pdbx_description
1 polymer ?
#
loop_
_entity_poly.entity_id
_entity_poly.type
_entity_poly.pdbx_seq_one_letter_code
_entity_poly.pdbx_strand_id
1 'polypeptide(L)'
;MLQRIQSIWLLLAAAMSALSLKFSFFSGNKLNAETNVKEWVEYTAAKGSLNAILTIAICVATLVCIFMYKDRKRQLLISLIVLSVSLLNIFLYYNSSKTFTESNTDLTALISLSIPVFLVLAALGIYKDEQLVKNADRLR
;
A
#
# COMPACT_ATOMS: atom_id res chain seq x y z
N MET A 1 -25.73 -6.07 -1.41
CA MET A 1 -25.43 -6.14 0.03
C MET A 1 -23.95 -5.81 0.25
N LEU A 2 -23.67 -4.55 0.60
CA LEU A 2 -22.32 -3.98 0.73
C LEU A 2 -21.65 -4.28 2.09
N GLN A 3 -22.26 -5.16 2.89
CA GLN A 3 -21.93 -5.39 4.29
C GLN A 3 -20.99 -6.60 4.42
N ARG A 4 -19.78 -6.46 3.89
CA ARG A 4 -18.73 -7.48 4.03
C ARG A 4 -17.49 -6.78 4.54
N ILE A 5 -16.86 -7.36 5.56
CA ILE A 5 -15.70 -6.79 6.26
C ILE A 5 -14.53 -6.43 5.31
N GLN A 6 -14.51 -7.02 4.11
CA GLN A 6 -13.59 -6.70 3.01
C GLN A 6 -13.56 -5.21 2.62
N SER A 7 -14.68 -4.49 2.59
CA SER A 7 -14.71 -3.08 2.18
C SER A 7 -14.12 -2.18 3.27
N ILE A 8 -14.23 -2.60 4.55
CA ILE A 8 -13.59 -1.94 5.68
C ILE A 8 -12.07 -2.10 5.59
N TRP A 9 -11.57 -3.30 5.29
CA TRP A 9 -10.14 -3.55 5.09
C TRP A 9 -9.57 -2.75 3.91
N LEU A 10 -10.29 -2.67 2.78
CA LEU A 10 -9.89 -1.85 1.63
C LEU A 10 -9.90 -0.36 1.96
N LEU A 11 -10.88 0.12 2.71
CA LEU A 11 -10.95 1.52 3.14
C LEU A 11 -9.83 1.87 4.12
N LEU A 12 -9.48 0.95 5.04
CA LEU A 12 -8.32 1.11 5.92
C LEU A 12 -7.02 1.14 5.14
N ALA A 13 -6.86 0.26 4.14
CA ALA A 13 -5.70 0.25 3.27
C ALA A 13 -5.57 1.55 2.45
N ALA A 14 -6.68 2.08 1.95
CA ALA A 14 -6.72 3.37 1.25
C ALA A 14 -6.35 4.53 2.20
N ALA A 15 -6.90 4.55 3.41
CA ALA A 15 -6.57 5.56 4.42
C ALA A 15 -5.08 5.50 4.83
N MET A 16 -4.54 4.30 5.07
CA MET A 16 -3.12 4.09 5.37
C MET A 16 -2.22 4.50 4.19
N SER A 17 -2.63 4.25 2.95
CA SER A 17 -1.91 4.71 1.75
C SER A 17 -1.91 6.24 1.63
N ALA A 18 -3.04 6.89 1.91
CA ALA A 18 -3.15 8.36 1.94
C ALA A 18 -2.31 8.96 3.08
N LEU A 19 -2.29 8.33 4.26
CA LEU A 19 -1.43 8.71 5.37
C LEU A 19 0.05 8.53 5.00
N SER A 20 0.41 7.43 4.33
CA SER A 20 1.77 7.17 3.84
C SER A 20 2.27 8.19 2.82
N LEU A 21 1.39 8.97 2.18
CA LEU A 21 1.80 10.09 1.31
C LEU A 21 2.24 11.32 2.12
N LYS A 22 1.68 11.53 3.31
CA LYS A 22 2.05 12.63 4.20
C LYS A 22 3.15 12.27 5.20
N PHE A 23 3.27 10.99 5.57
CA PHE A 23 4.26 10.55 6.55
C PHE A 23 5.57 10.09 5.89
N SER A 24 6.71 10.46 6.50
CA SER A 24 8.03 10.08 6.03
C SER A 24 8.27 8.58 6.23
N PHE A 25 8.79 7.90 5.21
CA PHE A 25 9.17 6.48 5.34
C PHE A 25 10.54 6.36 6.02
N PHE A 26 11.34 7.40 5.90
CA PHE A 26 12.74 7.36 6.24
C PHE A 26 13.24 8.76 6.51
N SER A 27 14.03 8.95 7.56
CA SER A 27 14.67 10.24 7.79
C SER A 27 16.14 10.02 8.08
N GLY A 28 16.98 10.72 7.33
CA GLY A 28 18.42 10.50 7.41
C GLY A 28 19.18 11.72 6.94
N ASN A 29 20.45 11.75 7.30
CA ASN A 29 21.34 12.80 6.83
C ASN A 29 21.78 12.47 5.41
N LYS A 30 21.52 13.36 4.46
CA LYS A 30 22.14 13.32 3.14
C LYS A 30 23.34 14.28 3.18
N LEU A 31 24.52 13.80 2.81
CA LEU A 31 25.65 14.69 2.57
C LEU A 31 25.36 15.46 1.29
N ASN A 32 25.24 16.78 1.41
CA ASN A 32 25.12 17.64 0.25
C ASN A 32 26.50 17.72 -0.42
N ALA A 33 26.65 17.18 -1.64
CA ALA A 33 27.94 17.00 -2.31
C ALA A 33 28.65 18.33 -2.65
N GLU A 34 27.91 19.44 -2.64
CA GLU A 34 28.41 20.78 -2.97
C GLU A 34 28.89 21.57 -1.76
N THR A 35 28.37 21.29 -0.56
CA THR A 35 28.67 22.07 0.66
C THR A 35 29.27 21.25 1.80
N ASN A 36 29.32 19.92 1.69
CA ASN A 36 29.83 19.01 2.73
C ASN A 36 29.10 19.16 4.08
N VAL A 37 27.90 19.72 4.07
CA VAL A 37 27.03 19.87 5.24
C VAL A 37 26.04 18.70 5.28
N LYS A 38 25.86 18.14 6.48
CA LYS A 38 24.86 17.09 6.74
C LYS A 38 23.48 17.76 6.78
N GLU A 39 22.68 17.59 5.74
CA GLU A 39 21.29 18.04 5.74
C GLU A 39 20.37 16.90 6.17
N TRP A 40 19.49 17.20 7.12
CA TRP A 40 18.44 16.30 7.55
C TRP A 40 17.39 16.23 6.44
N VAL A 41 17.33 15.13 5.72
CA VAL A 41 16.39 14.94 4.61
C VAL A 41 15.41 13.83 4.98
N GLU A 42 14.18 14.24 5.24
CA GLU A 42 13.05 13.33 5.34
C GLU A 42 12.74 12.76 3.95
N TYR A 43 12.92 11.46 3.74
CA TYR A 43 12.50 10.75 2.54
C TYR A 43 11.02 10.37 2.64
N THR A 44 10.18 11.36 2.39
CA THR A 44 8.75 11.15 2.17
C THR A 44 8.52 10.42 0.85
N ALA A 45 7.43 9.66 0.76
CA ALA A 45 6.93 9.11 -0.50
C ALA A 45 6.94 10.12 -1.65
N ALA A 46 6.66 11.40 -1.34
CA ALA A 46 6.65 12.53 -2.27
C ALA A 46 8.02 12.89 -2.88
N LYS A 47 9.14 12.58 -2.22
CA LYS A 47 10.50 12.93 -2.73
C LYS A 47 11.02 11.92 -3.76
N GLY A 48 10.58 10.66 -3.68
CA GLY A 48 10.79 9.68 -4.73
C GLY A 48 9.66 9.78 -5.75
N SER A 49 9.87 10.47 -6.86
CA SER A 49 8.86 10.69 -7.91
C SER A 49 8.11 9.40 -8.30
N LEU A 50 8.83 8.28 -8.38
CA LEU A 50 8.26 6.97 -8.72
C LEU A 50 7.44 6.33 -7.59
N ASN A 51 7.90 6.43 -6.33
CA ASN A 51 7.20 5.89 -5.15
C ASN A 51 5.93 6.70 -4.82
N ALA A 52 5.94 8.01 -5.04
CA ALA A 52 4.75 8.87 -4.92
C ALA A 52 3.64 8.42 -5.87
N ILE A 53 3.99 8.26 -7.15
CA ILE A 53 3.06 7.82 -8.19
C ILE A 53 2.50 6.44 -7.86
N LEU A 54 3.36 5.51 -7.41
CA LEU A 54 2.94 4.15 -7.07
C LEU A 54 2.00 4.14 -5.86
N THR A 55 2.27 4.95 -4.84
CA THR A 55 1.43 5.07 -3.63
C THR A 55 0.07 5.68 -3.97
N ILE A 56 0.03 6.72 -4.81
CA ILE A 56 -1.23 7.30 -5.32
C ILE A 56 -2.01 6.26 -6.13
N ALA A 57 -1.33 5.53 -7.02
CA ALA A 57 -1.96 4.47 -7.81
C ALA A 57 -2.58 3.38 -6.92
N ILE A 58 -1.89 2.94 -5.86
CA ILE A 58 -2.42 2.00 -4.87
C ILE A 58 -3.67 2.58 -4.18
N CYS A 59 -3.63 3.84 -3.77
CA CYS A 59 -4.75 4.50 -3.11
C CYS A 59 -6.00 4.59 -4.03
N VAL A 60 -5.81 4.97 -5.29
CA VAL A 60 -6.90 5.05 -6.26
C VAL A 60 -7.42 3.66 -6.60
N ALA A 61 -6.53 2.69 -6.82
CA ALA A 61 -6.92 1.32 -7.15
C ALA A 61 -7.69 0.64 -6.02
N THR A 62 -7.30 0.85 -4.75
CA THR A 62 -8.04 0.34 -3.58
C THR A 62 -9.43 0.95 -3.48
N LEU A 63 -9.57 2.27 -3.68
CA LEU A 63 -10.87 2.94 -3.71
C LEU A 63 -11.77 2.43 -4.84
N VAL A 64 -11.24 2.28 -6.06
CA VAL A 64 -11.97 1.71 -7.19
C VAL A 64 -12.41 0.27 -6.87
N CYS A 65 -11.56 -0.51 -6.21
CA CYS A 65 -11.88 -1.86 -5.75
C CYS A 65 -13.08 -1.91 -4.79
N ILE A 66 -13.34 -0.86 -4.01
CA ILE A 66 -14.52 -0.77 -3.11
C ILE A 66 -15.80 -0.64 -3.92
N PHE A 67 -15.79 0.20 -4.97
CA PHE A 67 -16.94 0.39 -5.85
C PHE A 67 -17.17 -0.79 -6.80
N MET A 68 -16.14 -1.59 -7.08
CA MET A 68 -16.21 -2.75 -7.96
C MET A 68 -16.75 -4.02 -7.27
N TYR A 69 -17.76 -3.87 -6.40
CA TYR A 69 -18.37 -4.97 -5.63
C TYR A 69 -19.22 -5.94 -6.46
N LYS A 70 -19.52 -5.59 -7.72
CA LYS A 70 -20.41 -6.35 -8.61
C LYS A 70 -19.72 -7.61 -9.16
N ASP A 71 -18.41 -7.52 -9.45
CA ASP A 71 -17.61 -8.60 -10.03
C ASP A 71 -16.55 -9.10 -9.03
N ARG A 72 -16.91 -10.04 -8.15
CA ARG A 72 -16.00 -10.51 -7.08
C ARG A 72 -14.69 -11.12 -7.60
N LYS A 73 -14.75 -11.86 -8.71
CA LYS A 73 -13.56 -12.42 -9.39
C LYS A 73 -12.57 -11.33 -9.82
N ARG A 74 -13.09 -10.24 -10.40
CA ARG A 74 -12.28 -9.11 -10.84
C ARG A 74 -11.79 -8.31 -9.63
N GLN A 75 -12.61 -8.15 -8.60
CA GLN A 75 -12.23 -7.50 -7.35
C GLN A 75 -11.05 -8.22 -6.67
N LEU A 76 -11.05 -9.56 -6.68
CA LEU A 76 -9.94 -10.36 -6.16
C LEU A 76 -8.66 -10.16 -6.99
N LEU A 77 -8.76 -10.26 -8.33
CA LEU A 77 -7.63 -10.04 -9.22
C LEU A 77 -7.01 -8.65 -9.03
N ILE A 78 -7.82 -7.58 -8.98
CA ILE A 78 -7.33 -6.23 -8.76
C ILE A 78 -6.71 -6.11 -7.36
N SER A 79 -7.36 -6.64 -6.31
CA SER A 79 -6.80 -6.61 -4.96
C SER A 79 -5.44 -7.31 -4.87
N LEU A 80 -5.25 -8.40 -5.63
CA LEU A 80 -4.00 -9.15 -5.68
C LEU A 80 -2.91 -8.40 -6.47
N ILE A 81 -3.28 -7.73 -7.56
CA ILE A 81 -2.38 -6.82 -8.31
C ILE A 81 -1.95 -5.66 -7.40
N VAL A 82 -2.88 -5.02 -6.70
CA VAL A 82 -2.60 -3.90 -5.80
C VAL A 82 -1.69 -4.33 -4.65
N LEU A 83 -1.89 -5.54 -4.13
CA LEU A 83 -1.00 -6.16 -3.14
C LEU A 83 0.41 -6.32 -3.72
N SER A 84 0.57 -6.90 -4.91
CA SER A 84 1.89 -7.03 -5.55
C SER A 84 2.57 -5.69 -5.78
N VAL A 85 1.82 -4.67 -6.21
CA VAL A 85 2.32 -3.30 -6.39
C VAL A 85 2.75 -2.68 -5.05
N SER A 86 2.02 -2.94 -3.95
CA SER A 86 2.41 -2.46 -2.62
C SER A 86 3.73 -3.09 -2.12
N LEU A 87 3.94 -4.39 -2.38
CA LEU A 87 5.21 -5.07 -2.09
C LEU A 87 6.36 -4.51 -2.92
N LEU A 88 6.11 -4.24 -4.20
CA LEU A 88 7.10 -3.60 -5.07
C LEU A 88 7.48 -2.20 -4.56
N ASN A 89 6.49 -1.42 -4.08
CA ASN A 89 6.72 -0.11 -3.49
C ASN A 89 7.66 -0.20 -2.28
N ILE A 90 7.42 -1.15 -1.36
CA ILE A 90 8.28 -1.40 -0.19
C ILE A 90 9.69 -1.83 -0.63
N PHE A 91 9.80 -2.67 -1.66
CA PHE A 91 11.08 -3.08 -2.20
C PHE A 91 11.88 -1.90 -2.78
N LEU A 92 11.20 -0.95 -3.44
CA LEU A 92 11.80 0.29 -3.93
C LEU A 92 12.25 1.21 -2.78
N TYR A 93 11.46 1.32 -1.70
CA TYR A 93 11.90 2.02 -0.48
C TYR A 93 13.15 1.40 0.12
N TYR A 94 13.19 0.07 0.24
CA TYR A 94 14.35 -0.63 0.78
C TYR A 94 15.60 -0.45 -0.08
N ASN A 95 15.48 -0.51 -1.41
CA ASN A 95 16.60 -0.23 -2.31
C ASN A 95 17.07 1.23 -2.20
N SER A 96 16.14 2.19 -2.14
CA SER A 96 16.49 3.60 -1.99
C SER A 96 17.21 3.86 -0.67
N SER A 97 16.79 3.20 0.41
CA SER A 97 17.41 3.32 1.74
C SER A 97 18.88 2.86 1.75
N LYS A 98 19.26 1.86 0.95
CA LYS A 98 20.65 1.39 0.87
C LYS A 98 21.63 2.39 0.24
N THR A 99 21.11 3.40 -0.46
CA THR A 99 21.92 4.47 -1.04
C THR A 99 22.29 5.55 -0.02
N PHE A 100 21.69 5.53 1.19
CA PHE A 100 21.98 6.52 2.24
C PHE A 100 23.04 6.01 3.22
N THR A 101 24.00 6.88 3.58
CA THR A 101 25.13 6.58 4.48
C THR A 101 24.70 6.46 5.95
N GLU A 102 23.76 7.29 6.39
CA GLU A 102 23.25 7.32 7.77
C GLU A 102 21.74 7.40 7.71
N SER A 103 21.13 6.25 7.97
CA SER A 103 19.80 5.99 7.50
C SER A 103 18.96 5.53 8.69
N ASN A 104 18.12 6.41 9.26
CA ASN A 104 17.19 6.03 10.34
C ASN A 104 15.82 5.69 9.75
N THR A 105 15.36 4.48 10.05
CA THR A 105 14.00 4.08 9.69
C THR A 105 13.03 4.78 10.63
N ASP A 106 12.17 5.63 10.09
CA ASP A 106 11.18 6.32 10.92
C ASP A 106 10.11 5.35 11.40
N LEU A 107 9.53 5.62 12.57
CA LEU A 107 8.41 4.84 13.12
C LEU A 107 7.21 4.78 12.15
N THR A 108 7.10 5.78 11.27
CA THR A 108 6.09 5.89 10.22
C THR A 108 6.29 4.93 9.05
N ALA A 109 7.45 4.29 8.89
CA ALA A 109 7.64 3.17 7.96
C ALA A 109 6.68 2.00 8.28
N LEU A 110 6.29 1.87 9.55
CA LEU A 110 5.35 0.86 10.03
C LEU A 110 3.94 1.06 9.43
N ILE A 111 3.57 2.31 9.09
CA ILE A 111 2.32 2.63 8.38
C ILE A 111 2.36 1.99 7.00
N SER A 112 3.42 2.22 6.23
CA SER A 112 3.51 1.69 4.88
C SER A 112 3.67 0.16 4.86
N LEU A 113 4.32 -0.42 5.88
CA LEU A 113 4.39 -1.87 6.08
C LEU A 113 3.01 -2.47 6.43
N SER A 114 2.13 -1.72 7.07
CA SER A 114 0.77 -2.19 7.41
C SER A 114 -0.18 -2.22 6.20
N ILE A 115 0.07 -1.42 5.16
CA ILE A 115 -0.73 -1.40 3.91
C ILE A 115 -0.87 -2.79 3.26
N PRO A 116 0.22 -3.52 2.94
CA PRO A 116 0.10 -4.87 2.36
C PRO A 116 -0.63 -5.84 3.30
N VAL A 117 -0.49 -5.70 4.63
CA VAL A 117 -1.20 -6.55 5.59
C VAL A 117 -2.71 -6.35 5.46
N PHE A 118 -3.19 -5.11 5.40
CA PHE A 118 -4.61 -4.82 5.19
C PHE A 118 -5.11 -5.27 3.82
N LEU A 119 -4.28 -5.17 2.77
CA LEU A 119 -4.61 -5.69 1.44
C LEU A 119 -4.72 -7.21 1.42
N VAL A 120 -3.86 -7.94 2.13
CA VAL A 120 -3.95 -9.41 2.29
C VAL A 120 -5.27 -9.78 2.98
N LEU A 121 -5.61 -9.10 4.08
CA LEU A 121 -6.85 -9.33 4.81
C LEU A 121 -8.09 -9.05 3.94
N ALA A 122 -8.05 -7.97 3.15
CA ALA A 122 -9.09 -7.67 2.16
C ALA A 122 -9.22 -8.79 1.11
N ALA A 123 -8.11 -9.23 0.51
CA ALA A 123 -8.09 -10.27 -0.51
C ALA A 123 -8.62 -11.62 0.03
N LEU A 124 -8.23 -11.99 1.25
CA LEU A 124 -8.75 -13.18 1.93
C LEU A 124 -10.25 -13.09 2.19
N GLY A 125 -10.74 -11.91 2.56
CA GLY A 125 -12.18 -11.63 2.71
C GLY A 125 -12.95 -11.82 1.40
N ILE A 126 -12.41 -11.30 0.29
CA ILE A 126 -13.03 -11.43 -1.05
C ILE A 126 -13.06 -12.90 -1.50
N TYR A 127 -11.98 -13.65 -1.26
CA TYR A 127 -11.89 -15.07 -1.64
C TYR A 127 -12.93 -15.93 -0.91
N LYS A 128 -13.09 -15.73 0.40
CA LYS A 128 -14.11 -16.42 1.21
C LYS A 128 -15.52 -16.11 0.69
N ASP A 129 -15.77 -14.85 0.32
CA ASP A 129 -17.06 -14.45 -0.25
C ASP A 129 -17.35 -15.12 -1.59
N GLU A 130 -16.34 -15.26 -2.45
CA GLU A 130 -16.49 -15.97 -3.72
C GLU A 130 -16.82 -17.45 -3.51
N GLN A 131 -16.15 -18.11 -2.55
CA GLN A 131 -16.43 -19.52 -2.22
C GLN A 131 -17.87 -19.72 -1.69
N LEU A 132 -18.37 -18.81 -0.84
CA LEU A 132 -19.73 -18.88 -0.31
C LEU A 132 -20.78 -18.82 -1.42
N VAL A 133 -20.61 -17.94 -2.40
CA VAL A 133 -21.51 -17.84 -3.57
C VAL A 133 -21.46 -19.13 -4.39
N LYS A 134 -20.26 -19.67 -4.64
CA LYS A 134 -20.08 -20.90 -5.40
C LYS A 134 -20.70 -22.13 -4.72
N ASN A 135 -20.66 -22.18 -3.39
CA ASN A 135 -21.27 -23.26 -2.62
C ASN A 135 -22.81 -23.17 -2.60
N ALA A 136 -23.37 -21.95 -2.56
CA ALA A 136 -24.81 -21.75 -2.65
C ALA A 136 -25.37 -22.14 -4.03
N ASP A 137 -24.61 -21.86 -5.09
CA ASP A 137 -24.99 -22.19 -6.47
C ASP A 137 -24.95 -23.72 -6.76
N ARG A 138 -24.13 -24.46 -6.02
CA ARG A 138 -24.06 -25.94 -6.10
C ARG A 138 -25.26 -26.67 -5.49
N LEU A 139 -26.02 -26.00 -4.63
CA LEU A 139 -27.18 -26.57 -3.93
C LEU A 139 -28.49 -26.32 -4.68
N ARG A 140 -28.44 -25.59 -5.79
CA ARG A 140 -29.56 -25.31 -6.70
C ARG A 140 -29.48 -26.20 -7.92
#